data_AF-A0A937PDR0-F1
#
_entry.id   AF-A0A937PDR0-F1
#
_cell.length_a   1.000
_cell.length_b   1.000
_cell.length_c   1.000
_cell.angle_alpha   90.00
_cell.angle_beta   90.00
_cell.angle_gamma   90.00
#
_symmetry.space_group_name_H-M   'P 1'
#
loop_
_entity.id
_entity.type
_entity.pdbx_description
1 polymer ?
#
loop_
_entity_poly.entity_id
_entity_poly.type
_entity_poly.pdbx_seq_one_letter_code
_entity_poly.pdbx_strand_id
1 'polypeptide(L)'
;MRNTLPVIPSGLIILLLSVTSCGDDYPDLDFKQEMRDFVTAISGYAKDLHPGFLIIPQNGQELNTLNGDNKGSPNLEYLSVIDC
;
A
#
# COMPACT_ATOMS: atom_id res chain seq x y z
N MET A 1 10.94 26.36 -28.62
CA MET A 1 11.90 25.52 -27.86
C MET A 1 11.11 24.35 -27.28
N ARG A 2 11.32 23.12 -27.77
CA ARG A 2 10.67 21.91 -27.24
C ARG A 2 11.60 21.30 -26.20
N ASN A 3 11.22 21.36 -24.92
CA ASN A 3 11.88 20.57 -23.88
C ASN A 3 11.37 19.13 -23.98
N THR A 4 12.20 18.23 -24.51
CA THR A 4 11.96 16.80 -24.44
C THR A 4 12.55 16.27 -23.14
N LEU A 5 11.71 16.01 -22.14
CA LEU A 5 12.09 15.24 -20.95
C LEU A 5 12.66 13.88 -21.41
N PRO A 6 13.78 13.40 -20.82
CA PRO A 6 14.32 12.10 -21.17
C PRO A 6 13.33 11.01 -20.74
N VAL A 7 12.92 10.17 -21.69
CA VAL A 7 12.11 8.98 -21.42
C VAL A 7 13.05 7.96 -20.78
N ILE A 8 13.04 7.88 -19.45
CA ILE A 8 13.79 6.85 -18.71
C ILE A 8 13.12 5.50 -19.05
N PRO A 9 13.86 4.53 -19.63
CA PRO A 9 13.28 3.24 -19.97
C PRO A 9 12.83 2.53 -18.69
N SER A 10 11.56 2.11 -18.66
CA SER A 10 10.88 1.53 -17.49
C SER A 10 11.59 0.33 -16.85
N GLY A 11 12.50 -0.33 -17.58
CA GLY A 11 13.34 -1.42 -17.06
C GLY A 11 14.42 -0.99 -16.07
N LEU A 12 14.86 0.28 -16.08
CA LEU A 12 15.94 0.76 -15.22
C LEU A 12 15.50 0.93 -13.75
N ILE A 13 14.21 1.24 -13.52
CA ILE A 13 13.63 1.41 -12.18
C ILE A 13 13.42 0.04 -11.49
N ILE A 14 13.10 -1.00 -12.25
CA ILE A 14 12.85 -2.36 -11.72
C ILE A 14 14.15 -3.04 -11.26
N LEU A 15 15.30 -2.72 -11.89
CA LEU A 15 16.59 -3.34 -11.57
C LEU A 15 17.19 -2.84 -10.23
N LEU A 16 16.79 -1.67 -9.75
CA LEU A 16 17.35 -1.03 -8.55
C LEU A 16 16.77 -1.56 -7.21
N LEU A 17 15.70 -2.36 -7.24
CA LEU A 17 14.99 -2.85 -6.04
C LEU A 17 15.36 -4.28 -5.61
N SER A 18 16.21 -4.99 -6.36
CA SER A 18 16.41 -6.45 -6.18
C SER A 18 17.56 -6.85 -5.25
N VAL A 19 18.21 -5.91 -4.55
CA VAL A 19 19.36 -6.22 -3.69
C VAL A 19 19.13 -5.75 -2.27
N THR A 20 18.40 -6.54 -1.49
CA THR A 20 18.58 -6.76 -0.03
C THR A 20 17.37 -7.53 0.50
N SER A 21 17.49 -8.85 0.61
CA SER A 21 16.61 -9.64 1.49
C SER A 21 17.51 -10.39 2.45
N CYS A 22 17.65 -9.85 3.66
CA CYS A 22 18.23 -10.51 4.81
C CYS A 22 17.03 -10.88 5.70
N GLY A 23 16.94 -12.15 6.13
CA GLY A 23 15.83 -12.61 6.95
C GLY A 23 16.02 -12.20 8.40
N ASP A 24 15.22 -11.25 8.88
CA ASP A 24 15.20 -10.84 10.27
C ASP A 24 14.27 -11.74 11.10
N ASP A 25 14.62 -11.98 12.37
CA ASP A 25 13.70 -12.49 13.40
C ASP A 25 12.70 -11.38 13.72
N TYR A 26 11.53 -11.42 13.10
CA TYR A 26 10.47 -10.47 13.40
C TYR A 26 9.78 -10.85 14.72
N PRO A 27 9.45 -9.86 15.58
CA PRO A 27 8.56 -10.09 16.72
C PRO A 27 7.20 -10.65 16.24
N ASP A 28 6.40 -11.19 17.16
CA ASP A 28 5.01 -11.60 16.88
C ASP A 28 4.19 -10.36 16.47
N LEU A 29 4.31 -10.01 15.19
CA LEU A 29 3.83 -8.78 14.59
C LEU A 29 2.75 -9.16 13.57
N ASP A 30 1.56 -8.60 13.75
CA ASP A 30 0.51 -8.73 12.75
C ASP A 30 0.80 -7.76 11.60
N PHE A 31 1.60 -8.22 10.63
CA PHE A 31 1.94 -7.46 9.43
C PHE A 31 0.72 -6.99 8.64
N LYS A 32 -0.42 -7.71 8.72
CA LYS A 32 -1.65 -7.27 8.07
C LYS A 32 -2.22 -6.07 8.79
N GLN A 33 -2.22 -6.07 10.12
CA GLN A 33 -2.66 -4.91 10.90
C GLN A 33 -1.74 -3.72 10.67
N GLU A 34 -0.42 -3.91 10.72
CA GLU A 34 0.54 -2.82 10.47
C GLU A 34 0.35 -2.20 9.07
N MET A 35 0.08 -3.01 8.05
CA MET A 35 -0.19 -2.49 6.71
C MET A 35 -1.52 -1.74 6.64
N ARG A 36 -2.57 -2.20 7.34
CA ARG A 36 -3.85 -1.46 7.44
C ARG A 36 -3.64 -0.11 8.11
N ASP A 37 -2.88 -0.07 9.19
CA ASP A 37 -2.60 1.17 9.94
C ASP A 37 -1.79 2.14 9.08
N PHE A 38 -0.79 1.64 8.35
CA PHE A 38 0.01 2.45 7.44
C PHE A 38 -0.83 3.07 6.32
N VAL A 39 -1.66 2.28 5.64
CA VAL A 39 -2.54 2.78 4.57
C VAL A 39 -3.57 3.76 5.13
N THR A 40 -4.09 3.51 6.32
CA THR A 40 -5.02 4.42 7.02
C THR A 40 -4.37 5.77 7.32
N ALA A 41 -3.12 5.77 7.79
CA ALA A 41 -2.37 7.01 8.02
C ALA A 41 -2.12 7.80 6.72
N ILE A 42 -1.79 7.11 5.62
CA ILE A 42 -1.67 7.74 4.28
C ILE A 42 -3.00 8.36 3.87
N SER A 43 -4.10 7.62 4.02
CA SER A 43 -5.46 8.08 3.67
C SER A 43 -5.83 9.35 4.45
N GLY A 44 -5.63 9.33 5.78
CA GLY A 44 -5.89 10.50 6.63
C GLY A 44 -5.06 11.71 6.22
N TYR A 45 -3.75 11.55 6.04
CA TYR A 45 -2.87 12.62 5.61
C TYR A 45 -3.27 13.21 4.25
N ALA A 46 -3.53 12.34 3.26
CA ALA A 46 -3.84 12.78 1.90
C ALA A 46 -5.22 13.44 1.79
N LYS A 47 -6.23 12.90 2.50
CA LYS A 47 -7.60 13.43 2.49
C LYS A 47 -7.74 14.72 3.32
N ASP A 48 -6.88 14.93 4.32
CA ASP A 48 -6.78 16.22 5.04
C ASP A 48 -6.29 17.34 4.10
N LEU A 49 -5.28 17.05 3.27
CA LEU A 49 -4.76 18.00 2.28
C LEU A 49 -5.70 18.19 1.08
N HIS A 50 -6.33 17.12 0.62
CA HIS A 50 -7.23 17.14 -0.52
C HIS A 50 -8.35 16.11 -0.33
N PRO A 51 -9.57 16.53 0.09
CA PRO A 51 -10.65 15.60 0.45
C PRO A 51 -11.05 14.59 -0.64
N GLY A 52 -10.79 14.90 -1.91
CA GLY A 52 -11.06 13.99 -3.04
C GLY A 52 -9.88 13.08 -3.43
N PHE A 53 -8.84 12.97 -2.60
CA PHE A 53 -7.69 12.11 -2.88
C PHE A 53 -8.09 10.62 -2.80
N LEU A 54 -7.82 9.86 -3.87
CA LEU A 54 -8.17 8.45 -3.97
C LEU A 54 -7.06 7.55 -3.44
N ILE A 55 -7.44 6.54 -2.66
CA ILE A 55 -6.53 5.53 -2.08
C ILE A 55 -6.84 4.16 -2.69
N ILE A 56 -5.97 3.67 -3.58
CA ILE A 56 -6.14 2.39 -4.29
C ILE A 56 -4.93 1.48 -3.99
N PRO A 57 -5.02 0.60 -2.98
CA PRO A 57 -3.94 -0.34 -2.66
C PRO A 57 -3.81 -1.45 -3.73
N GLN A 58 -2.57 -1.85 -4.07
CA GLN A 58 -2.30 -3.01 -4.93
C GLN A 58 -2.07 -4.28 -4.08
N ASN A 59 -2.66 -5.40 -4.49
CA ASN A 59 -2.56 -6.71 -3.81
C ASN A 59 -3.10 -6.72 -2.37
N GLY A 60 -4.17 -5.96 -2.11
CA GLY A 60 -4.74 -5.77 -0.77
C GLY A 60 -5.80 -6.79 -0.33
N GLN A 61 -6.07 -7.85 -1.09
CA GLN A 61 -7.20 -8.76 -0.81
C GLN A 61 -7.16 -9.40 0.59
N GLU A 62 -5.96 -9.69 1.11
CA GLU A 62 -5.79 -10.27 2.46
C GLU A 62 -5.93 -9.23 3.58
N LEU A 63 -5.97 -7.94 3.25
CA LEU A 63 -6.18 -6.86 4.22
C LEU A 63 -7.67 -6.56 4.42
N ASN A 64 -8.51 -6.99 3.47
CA ASN A 64 -9.95 -6.71 3.46
C ASN A 64 -10.72 -7.43 4.57
N THR A 65 -10.14 -8.47 5.17
CA THR A 65 -10.78 -9.26 6.22
C THR A 65 -9.91 -9.29 7.48
N LEU A 66 -10.54 -9.51 8.63
CA LEU A 66 -9.87 -9.46 9.93
C LEU A 66 -8.76 -10.51 10.07
N ASN A 67 -8.93 -11.68 9.44
CA ASN A 67 -7.98 -12.80 9.49
C ASN A 67 -7.19 -12.97 8.18
N GLY A 68 -7.48 -12.19 7.15
CA GLY A 68 -6.94 -12.31 5.80
C GLY A 68 -7.39 -13.55 5.02
N ASP A 69 -8.40 -14.28 5.51
CA ASP A 69 -9.12 -15.27 4.72
C ASP A 69 -10.12 -14.55 3.81
N ASN A 70 -10.24 -14.98 2.55
CA ASN A 70 -11.18 -14.37 1.60
C ASN A 70 -12.66 -14.59 1.94
N LYS A 71 -12.97 -15.49 2.88
CA LYS A 71 -14.29 -15.70 3.47
C LYS A 71 -14.38 -15.19 4.91
N GLY A 72 -13.33 -14.55 5.41
CA GLY A 72 -13.29 -13.95 6.73
C GLY A 72 -14.25 -12.77 6.87
N SER A 73 -14.51 -12.38 8.13
CA SER A 73 -15.27 -11.16 8.41
C SER A 73 -14.56 -9.93 7.82
N PRO A 74 -15.26 -9.02 7.13
CA PRO A 74 -14.65 -7.81 6.59
C PRO A 74 -14.05 -6.91 7.68
N ASN A 75 -12.91 -6.30 7.38
CA ASN A 75 -12.38 -5.21 8.20
C ASN A 75 -12.98 -3.88 7.71
N LEU A 76 -14.14 -3.51 8.27
CA LEU A 76 -14.89 -2.33 7.82
C LEU A 76 -14.15 -1.01 8.06
N GLU A 77 -13.32 -0.94 9.09
CA GLU A 77 -12.51 0.24 9.39
C GLU A 77 -11.52 0.49 8.25
N TYR A 78 -10.76 -0.55 7.87
CA TYR A 78 -9.84 -0.47 6.74
C TYR A 78 -10.55 -0.24 5.40
N LEU A 79 -11.68 -0.91 5.16
CA LEU A 79 -12.45 -0.72 3.92
C LEU A 79 -13.02 0.69 3.79
N SER A 80 -13.25 1.41 4.90
CA SER A 80 -13.79 2.77 4.88
C SER A 80 -12.78 3.84 4.43
N VAL A 81 -11.49 3.53 4.44
CA VAL A 81 -10.43 4.51 4.12
C VAL A 81 -9.85 4.36 2.71
N ILE A 82 -10.20 3.29 1.99
CA ILE A 82 -9.76 2.98 0.63
C ILE A 82 -10.90 3.16 -0.39
N ASP A 83 -10.55 3.37 -1.66
CA ASP A 83 -11.47 3.76 -2.74
C ASP A 83 -11.47 2.71 -3.89
N CYS A 84 -11.62 1.43 -3.56
CA CYS A 84 -11.56 0.30 -4.49
C CYS A 84 -12.80 -0.61 -4.52
#